data_AF-A0A1Q9D9Y2-F1
#
_entry.id   AF-A0A1Q9D9Y2-F1
#
_cell.length_a   1.000
_cell.length_b   1.000
_cell.length_c   1.000
_cell.angle_alpha   90.00
_cell.angle_beta   90.00
_cell.angle_gamma   90.00
#
_symmetry.space_group_name_H-M   'P 1'
#
loop_
_entity.id
_entity.type
_entity.pdbx_description
1 polymer ?
#
loop_
_entity_poly.entity_id
_entity_poly.type
_entity_poly.pdbx_seq_one_letter_code
_entity_poly.pdbx_strand_id
1 'polypeptide(L)'
;MNQISARPPWEKLRQFLRQAEFDGCEACEFCHLCPAGELKARRKQRLQELRALKRGEVPLEPKVIDCEASPSSMGESSAESAPADPGPVRALPSIGSAAHGVDCRPCAWFWKSEGCKNGKACRHCHLCPEGEIRRKKKMKQEDIKQAVASQRAQEQLQDHLVQMQMFQQMQASMMVANMVQMSQAAFQPFS
;
A
#
# COMPACT_ATOMS: atom_id res chain seq x y z
N MET A 1 -44.63 33.47 -20.83
CA MET A 1 -43.21 33.53 -21.28
C MET A 1 -42.36 33.91 -20.07
N ASN A 2 -41.21 33.37 -19.73
CA ASN A 2 -40.46 32.18 -20.12
C ASN A 2 -39.52 31.93 -18.93
N GLN A 3 -39.25 30.67 -18.61
CA GLN A 3 -38.38 30.28 -17.50
C GLN A 3 -36.92 30.58 -17.85
N ILE A 4 -36.11 31.11 -16.92
CA ILE A 4 -34.67 30.82 -16.89
C ILE A 4 -34.28 30.49 -15.44
N SER A 5 -34.09 29.20 -15.25
CA SER A 5 -33.62 28.48 -14.07
C SER A 5 -32.26 28.96 -13.57
N ALA A 6 -32.17 29.37 -12.31
CA ALA A 6 -30.91 29.48 -11.59
C ALA A 6 -30.39 28.07 -11.25
N ARG A 7 -29.17 27.75 -11.70
CA ARG A 7 -28.55 26.42 -11.54
C ARG A 7 -28.31 26.07 -10.06
N PRO A 8 -28.55 24.82 -9.62
CA PRO A 8 -28.34 24.42 -8.25
C PRO A 8 -26.84 24.24 -7.91
N PRO A 9 -26.45 24.39 -6.62
CA PRO A 9 -25.03 24.47 -6.18
C PRO A 9 -24.14 23.26 -6.48
N TRP A 10 -24.72 22.10 -6.83
CA TRP A 10 -23.99 20.87 -7.14
C TRP A 10 -23.56 20.74 -8.62
N GLU A 11 -24.09 21.57 -9.52
CA GLU A 11 -23.78 21.51 -10.95
C GLU A 11 -22.36 22.06 -11.25
N LYS A 12 -21.81 22.91 -10.37
CA LYS A 12 -20.39 23.31 -10.37
C LYS A 12 -19.45 22.22 -9.81
N LEU A 13 -19.94 21.36 -8.92
CA LEU A 13 -19.18 20.21 -8.38
C LEU A 13 -19.02 19.09 -9.41
N ARG A 14 -20.02 18.91 -10.27
CA ARG A 14 -20.09 17.91 -11.36
C ARG A 14 -19.30 18.30 -12.62
N GLN A 15 -18.88 19.56 -12.73
CA GLN A 15 -17.91 20.05 -13.71
C GLN A 15 -16.47 19.89 -13.17
N PHE A 16 -16.29 19.98 -11.85
CA PHE A 16 -15.01 19.76 -11.14
C PHE A 16 -14.57 18.28 -11.10
N LEU A 17 -15.52 17.34 -10.98
CA LEU A 17 -15.21 15.89 -11.01
C LEU A 17 -14.93 15.36 -12.44
N ARG A 18 -15.49 16.00 -13.47
CA ARG A 18 -15.30 15.60 -14.87
C ARG A 18 -13.96 16.05 -15.48
N GLN A 19 -13.23 16.96 -14.81
CA GLN A 19 -11.85 17.34 -15.17
C GLN A 19 -10.81 16.46 -14.44
N ALA A 20 -11.25 15.58 -13.54
CA ALA A 20 -10.40 14.65 -12.79
C ALA A 20 -10.37 13.23 -13.40
N GLU A 21 -10.99 13.04 -14.55
CA GLU A 21 -11.01 11.78 -15.29
C GLU A 21 -10.49 12.01 -16.72
N PHE A 22 -9.54 11.16 -17.15
CA PHE A 22 -8.82 11.10 -18.43
C PHE A 22 -7.63 12.09 -18.55
N ASP A 23 -6.36 11.70 -18.66
CA ASP A 23 -5.67 10.40 -18.79
C ASP A 23 -4.28 10.58 -18.13
N GLY A 24 -3.77 9.68 -17.29
CA GLY A 24 -3.46 8.32 -17.70
C GLY A 24 -2.02 8.24 -18.19
N CYS A 25 -1.06 8.17 -17.26
CA CYS A 25 0.19 7.41 -17.38
C CYS A 25 0.88 7.48 -16.01
N GLU A 26 0.43 6.69 -15.03
CA GLU A 26 0.64 5.24 -14.86
C GLU A 26 2.11 4.89 -14.66
N ALA A 27 2.41 4.07 -13.65
CA ALA A 27 3.41 3.01 -13.69
C ALA A 27 4.57 3.19 -14.69
N CYS A 28 5.23 4.36 -14.67
CA CYS A 28 6.33 4.61 -15.58
C CYS A 28 7.51 3.85 -15.01
N GLU A 29 7.77 2.69 -15.60
CA GLU A 29 8.91 1.79 -15.37
C GLU A 29 10.26 2.47 -15.74
N PHE A 30 10.27 3.76 -16.13
CA PHE A 30 11.46 4.53 -16.49
C PHE A 30 11.43 5.95 -15.93
N CYS A 31 11.96 6.16 -14.71
CA CYS A 31 12.54 7.45 -14.33
C CYS A 31 13.65 7.23 -13.28
N HIS A 32 14.79 6.71 -13.75
CA HIS A 32 15.96 6.33 -12.94
C HIS A 32 16.99 7.46 -12.76
N LEU A 33 16.66 8.71 -13.08
CA LEU A 33 17.62 9.82 -13.01
C LEU A 33 17.24 10.94 -12.03
N CYS A 34 16.24 10.74 -11.18
CA CYS A 34 15.87 11.73 -10.16
C CYS A 34 16.66 11.44 -8.85
N PRO A 35 17.53 12.35 -8.37
CA PRO A 35 18.34 12.13 -7.17
C PRO A 35 17.48 11.98 -5.90
N ALA A 36 18.07 11.36 -4.87
CA ALA A 36 17.34 10.93 -3.68
C ALA A 36 16.63 12.09 -2.97
N GLY A 37 15.30 11.99 -2.83
CA GLY A 37 14.46 12.91 -2.05
C GLY A 37 13.44 13.71 -2.86
N GLU A 38 13.68 13.89 -4.15
CA GLU A 38 12.81 14.71 -5.01
C GLU A 38 11.40 14.12 -5.22
N LEU A 39 11.28 12.79 -5.30
CA LEU A 39 9.99 12.14 -5.51
C LEU A 39 9.05 12.29 -4.31
N LYS A 40 9.61 12.27 -3.08
CA LYS A 40 8.86 12.54 -1.85
C LYS A 40 8.51 14.03 -1.74
N ALA A 41 9.41 14.93 -2.18
CA ALA A 41 9.17 16.37 -2.19
C ALA A 41 8.00 16.74 -3.12
N ARG A 42 7.99 16.27 -4.38
CA ARG A 42 6.89 16.54 -5.34
C ARG A 42 5.54 15.98 -4.88
N ARG A 43 5.52 14.77 -4.30
CA ARG A 43 4.28 14.16 -3.80
C ARG A 43 3.71 14.92 -2.59
N LYS A 44 4.57 15.44 -1.73
CA LYS A 44 4.18 16.27 -0.58
C LYS A 44 3.67 17.63 -1.03
N GLN A 45 4.35 18.28 -1.98
CA GLN A 45 3.95 19.55 -2.57
C GLN A 45 2.57 19.46 -3.24
N ARG A 46 2.33 18.43 -4.05
CA ARG A 46 1.05 18.19 -4.72
C ARG A 46 -0.10 17.90 -3.74
N LEU A 47 0.16 17.20 -2.64
CA LEU A 47 -0.83 16.98 -1.58
C LEU A 47 -1.13 18.27 -0.81
N GLN A 48 -0.15 19.16 -0.68
CA GLN A 48 -0.26 20.43 0.02
C GLN A 48 -1.05 21.46 -0.81
N GLU A 49 -0.83 21.50 -2.12
CA GLU A 49 -1.66 22.25 -3.08
C GLU A 49 -3.10 21.75 -3.08
N LEU A 50 -3.33 20.44 -3.17
CA LEU A 50 -4.68 19.86 -3.13
C LEU A 50 -5.41 20.16 -1.80
N ARG A 51 -4.67 20.26 -0.69
CA ARG A 51 -5.19 20.69 0.62
C ARG A 51 -5.44 22.20 0.68
N ALA A 52 -4.69 23.03 -0.03
CA ALA A 52 -4.90 24.49 -0.11
C ALA A 52 -6.09 24.84 -1.02
N LEU A 53 -6.20 24.17 -2.18
CA LEU A 53 -7.34 24.25 -3.10
C LEU A 53 -8.66 23.81 -2.44
N LYS A 54 -8.62 22.79 -1.57
CA LYS A 54 -9.80 22.36 -0.81
C LYS A 54 -10.17 23.32 0.34
N ARG A 55 -9.27 24.22 0.74
CA ARG A 55 -9.49 25.22 1.79
C ARG A 55 -9.70 26.65 1.28
N GLY A 56 -9.63 26.87 -0.04
CA GLY A 56 -9.96 28.17 -0.64
C GLY A 56 -8.91 29.27 -0.44
N GLU A 57 -7.65 28.92 -0.21
CA GLU A 57 -6.54 29.87 -0.16
C GLU A 57 -5.62 29.64 -1.36
N VAL A 58 -5.44 30.66 -2.21
CA VAL A 58 -4.35 30.75 -3.18
C VAL A 58 -3.14 31.38 -2.49
N PRO A 59 -2.03 30.64 -2.37
CA PRO A 59 -0.72 31.27 -2.49
C PRO A 59 0.05 30.63 -3.67
N LEU A 60 0.37 31.39 -4.72
CA LEU A 60 1.55 32.28 -4.79
C LEU A 60 2.85 31.52 -4.49
N GLU A 61 3.55 31.15 -5.56
CA GLU A 61 5.01 31.08 -5.80
C GLU A 61 5.90 30.77 -4.57
N PRO A 62 6.90 29.86 -4.63
CA PRO A 62 8.05 30.14 -5.53
C PRO A 62 9.01 28.98 -5.91
N LYS A 63 9.89 29.33 -6.87
CA LYS A 63 11.33 29.01 -6.95
C LYS A 63 11.81 27.58 -7.22
N VAL A 64 12.31 27.41 -8.45
CA VAL A 64 13.58 26.73 -8.77
C VAL A 64 14.31 27.70 -9.73
N ILE A 65 15.44 28.36 -9.45
CA ILE A 65 16.73 28.03 -8.83
C ILE A 65 17.37 26.81 -9.49
N ASP A 66 18.18 27.15 -10.49
CA ASP A 66 19.20 26.36 -11.17
C ASP A 66 20.23 25.78 -10.17
N CYS A 67 20.84 24.65 -10.53
CA CYS A 67 22.30 24.54 -10.63
C CYS A 67 22.72 23.09 -10.93
N GLU A 68 23.10 22.85 -12.19
CA GLU A 68 24.46 22.47 -12.60
C GLU A 68 25.36 21.78 -11.53
N ALA A 69 25.73 20.51 -11.75
CA ALA A 69 27.12 20.05 -11.65
C ALA A 69 27.25 18.56 -12.03
N SER A 70 28.18 18.32 -12.95
CA SER A 70 28.50 17.06 -13.62
C SER A 70 29.75 16.40 -12.96
N PRO A 71 30.60 15.60 -13.64
CA PRO A 71 30.62 14.13 -13.63
C PRO A 71 31.93 13.53 -13.07
N SER A 72 31.99 12.21 -12.85
CA SER A 72 33.20 11.35 -12.73
C SER A 72 32.74 9.91 -12.42
N SER A 73 33.35 8.79 -12.81
CA SER A 73 34.60 8.47 -13.51
C SER A 73 34.56 6.95 -13.81
N MET A 74 35.25 6.58 -14.88
CA MET A 74 35.59 5.29 -15.51
C MET A 74 36.04 4.12 -14.59
N GLY A 75 35.95 2.88 -15.13
CA GLY A 75 36.71 1.70 -14.66
C GLY A 75 36.34 0.37 -15.35
N GLU A 76 37.09 0.00 -16.40
CA GLU A 76 37.07 -1.27 -17.15
C GLU A 76 37.78 -2.43 -16.43
N SER A 77 37.47 -3.69 -16.79
CA SER A 77 38.45 -4.79 -16.96
C SER A 77 37.79 -6.09 -17.45
N SER A 78 38.63 -6.97 -18.00
CA SER A 78 38.42 -7.84 -19.17
C SER A 78 38.57 -9.36 -18.88
N ALA A 79 38.36 -10.18 -19.94
CA ALA A 79 38.70 -11.61 -20.20
C ALA A 79 37.70 -12.72 -19.78
N GLU A 80 37.06 -13.49 -20.69
CA GLU A 80 37.50 -14.59 -21.63
C GLU A 80 37.66 -15.95 -20.88
N SER A 81 37.03 -17.12 -21.16
CA SER A 81 36.89 -17.92 -22.41
C SER A 81 35.86 -19.10 -22.26
N ALA A 82 35.48 -19.71 -23.40
CA ALA A 82 34.43 -20.72 -23.78
C ALA A 82 34.57 -22.21 -23.26
N PRO A 83 33.79 -23.26 -23.70
CA PRO A 83 32.71 -23.38 -24.70
C PRO A 83 31.42 -24.14 -24.27
N ALA A 84 30.50 -24.31 -25.23
CA ALA A 84 29.05 -24.47 -25.10
C ALA A 84 28.50 -25.92 -25.16
N ASP A 85 27.38 -26.12 -24.45
CA ASP A 85 26.40 -27.20 -24.62
C ASP A 85 25.01 -26.52 -24.80
N PRO A 86 24.24 -26.78 -25.86
CA PRO A 86 23.03 -26.01 -26.19
C PRO A 86 21.78 -26.59 -25.50
N GLY A 87 21.77 -26.62 -24.17
CA GLY A 87 20.54 -26.46 -23.38
C GLY A 87 20.23 -24.96 -23.19
N PRO A 88 19.06 -24.52 -22.69
CA PRO A 88 18.80 -23.09 -22.50
C PRO A 88 19.71 -22.50 -21.40
N VAL A 89 20.94 -22.16 -21.79
CA VAL A 89 22.01 -21.54 -21.02
C VAL A 89 21.65 -20.09 -20.73
N ARG A 90 20.64 -19.88 -19.90
CA ARG A 90 20.35 -18.56 -19.31
C ARG A 90 20.72 -18.50 -17.84
N ALA A 91 20.95 -19.63 -17.16
CA ALA A 91 21.22 -19.69 -15.72
C ALA A 91 22.68 -19.32 -15.36
N LEU A 92 23.08 -18.08 -15.62
CA LEU A 92 24.30 -17.55 -15.03
C LEU A 92 24.03 -17.09 -13.59
N PRO A 93 24.73 -17.63 -12.57
CA PRO A 93 24.59 -17.16 -11.21
C PRO A 93 25.01 -15.71 -11.10
N SER A 94 24.22 -14.94 -10.35
CA SER A 94 24.50 -13.55 -9.99
C SER A 94 25.05 -13.45 -8.57
N ILE A 95 25.61 -12.30 -8.20
CA ILE A 95 26.00 -12.01 -6.80
C ILE A 95 24.81 -12.24 -5.85
N GLY A 96 23.59 -11.85 -6.25
CA GLY A 96 22.36 -12.07 -5.49
C GLY A 96 21.89 -13.53 -5.39
N SER A 97 22.54 -14.46 -6.11
CA SER A 97 22.22 -15.89 -6.07
C SER A 97 22.93 -16.62 -4.92
N ALA A 98 23.87 -15.98 -4.22
CA ALA A 98 24.60 -16.59 -3.10
C ALA A 98 23.71 -17.00 -1.92
N ALA A 99 22.58 -16.30 -1.71
CA ALA A 99 21.59 -16.60 -0.68
C ALA A 99 20.37 -17.38 -1.20
N HIS A 100 20.50 -18.05 -2.35
CA HIS A 100 19.42 -18.85 -2.91
C HIS A 100 19.01 -19.97 -1.94
N GLY A 101 17.69 -20.19 -1.79
CA GLY A 101 17.12 -21.19 -0.87
C GLY A 101 16.71 -20.66 0.51
N VAL A 102 17.37 -19.62 1.03
CA VAL A 102 17.05 -19.05 2.37
C VAL A 102 16.34 -17.70 2.23
N ASP A 103 17.04 -16.68 1.73
CA ASP A 103 16.48 -15.34 1.43
C ASP A 103 16.68 -15.01 -0.06
N CYS A 104 16.18 -15.90 -0.96
CA CYS A 104 16.20 -15.64 -2.40
C CYS A 104 15.29 -14.45 -2.73
N ARG A 105 15.88 -13.38 -3.26
CA ARG A 105 15.15 -12.32 -3.97
C ARG A 105 15.31 -12.53 -5.48
N PRO A 106 14.34 -13.14 -6.17
CA PRO A 106 14.44 -13.40 -7.61
C PRO A 106 14.53 -12.10 -8.42
N CYS A 107 15.31 -12.11 -9.49
CA CYS A 107 15.45 -10.98 -10.39
C CYS A 107 14.21 -10.81 -11.28
N ALA A 108 13.61 -9.61 -11.27
CA ALA A 108 12.42 -9.28 -12.07
C ALA A 108 12.66 -9.36 -13.59
N TRP A 109 13.90 -9.13 -14.01
CA TRP A 109 14.25 -8.97 -15.42
C TRP A 109 14.84 -10.23 -16.06
N PHE A 110 15.29 -11.18 -15.25
CA PHE A 110 16.01 -12.35 -15.73
C PHE A 110 15.17 -13.25 -16.67
N TRP A 111 13.90 -13.44 -16.32
CA TRP A 111 12.94 -14.21 -17.14
C TRP A 111 12.16 -13.35 -18.15
N LYS A 112 12.46 -12.05 -18.25
CA LYS A 112 11.86 -11.18 -19.29
C LYS A 112 12.59 -11.41 -20.61
N SER A 113 11.97 -11.09 -21.73
CA SER A 113 12.56 -11.23 -23.07
C SER A 113 13.92 -10.51 -23.20
N GLU A 114 14.05 -9.33 -22.60
CA GLU A 114 15.29 -8.53 -22.56
C GLU A 114 16.39 -9.13 -21.68
N GLY A 115 16.05 -10.01 -20.74
CA GLY A 115 16.98 -10.52 -19.73
C GLY A 115 17.46 -9.46 -18.73
N CYS A 116 18.30 -9.87 -17.78
CA CYS A 116 18.86 -8.96 -16.79
C CYS A 116 20.06 -8.18 -17.35
N LYS A 117 19.93 -6.85 -17.44
CA LYS A 117 21.00 -5.94 -17.91
C LYS A 117 22.24 -5.93 -17.00
N ASN A 118 22.08 -6.31 -15.73
CA ASN A 118 23.18 -6.33 -14.75
C ASN A 118 24.05 -7.60 -14.82
N GLY A 119 23.63 -8.62 -15.59
CA GLY A 119 24.37 -9.88 -15.73
C GLY A 119 24.80 -10.48 -14.39
N LYS A 120 26.10 -10.85 -14.29
CA LYS A 120 26.69 -11.43 -13.07
C LYS A 120 26.69 -10.46 -11.87
N ALA A 121 26.74 -9.15 -12.12
CA ALA A 121 26.73 -8.11 -11.08
C ALA A 121 25.33 -7.85 -10.47
N CYS A 122 24.29 -8.54 -10.95
CA CYS A 122 22.95 -8.41 -10.42
C CYS A 122 22.89 -8.81 -8.92
N ARG A 123 22.29 -7.94 -8.10
CA ARG A 123 22.04 -8.20 -6.67
C ARG A 123 20.80 -9.05 -6.41
N HIS A 124 20.14 -9.51 -7.46
CA HIS A 124 18.97 -10.39 -7.40
C HIS A 124 19.29 -11.75 -7.98
N CYS A 125 18.64 -12.78 -7.46
CA CYS A 125 18.89 -14.17 -7.82
C CYS A 125 18.43 -14.49 -9.25
N HIS A 126 19.32 -15.14 -10.01
CA HIS A 126 19.05 -15.67 -11.35
C HIS A 126 18.79 -17.18 -11.35
N LEU A 127 19.02 -17.87 -10.23
CA LEU A 127 18.78 -19.31 -10.07
C LEU A 127 17.32 -19.65 -9.75
N CYS A 128 16.51 -18.66 -9.39
CA CYS A 128 15.11 -18.85 -9.03
C CYS A 128 14.27 -19.09 -10.32
N PRO A 129 13.36 -20.10 -10.36
CA PRO A 129 12.67 -20.54 -11.58
C PRO A 129 11.72 -19.48 -12.13
N GLU A 130 11.29 -19.65 -13.39
CA GLU A 130 10.30 -18.76 -13.99
C GLU A 130 9.00 -18.77 -13.17
N GLY A 131 8.43 -17.58 -12.93
CA GLY A 131 7.20 -17.45 -12.16
C GLY A 131 7.41 -17.41 -10.64
N GLU A 132 8.63 -17.54 -10.11
CA GLU A 132 8.90 -17.47 -8.67
C GLU A 132 8.44 -16.13 -8.06
N ILE A 133 8.60 -15.02 -8.79
CA ILE A 133 8.11 -13.70 -8.36
C ILE A 133 6.58 -13.70 -8.22
N ARG A 134 5.87 -14.29 -9.18
CA ARG A 134 4.41 -14.39 -9.16
C ARG A 134 3.97 -15.29 -8.00
N ARG A 135 4.66 -16.42 -7.80
CA ARG A 135 4.42 -17.36 -6.70
C ARG A 135 4.57 -16.68 -5.34
N LYS A 136 5.69 -16.00 -5.08
CA LYS A 136 5.92 -15.27 -3.82
C LYS A 136 4.91 -14.15 -3.61
N LYS A 137 4.51 -13.43 -4.67
CA LYS A 137 3.48 -12.39 -4.58
C LYS A 137 2.13 -12.97 -4.19
N LYS A 138 1.74 -14.09 -4.81
CA LYS A 138 0.47 -14.78 -4.50
C LYS A 138 0.46 -15.29 -3.05
N MET A 139 1.51 -15.97 -2.60
CA MET A 139 1.64 -16.43 -1.22
C MET A 139 1.46 -15.28 -0.22
N LYS A 140 2.19 -14.16 -0.41
CA LYS A 140 2.04 -12.99 0.45
C LYS A 140 0.62 -12.41 0.45
N GLN A 141 -0.05 -12.41 -0.71
CA GLN A 141 -1.43 -11.95 -0.80
C GLN A 141 -2.40 -12.88 -0.05
N GLU A 142 -2.19 -14.19 -0.15
CA GLU A 142 -2.97 -15.20 0.56
C GLU A 142 -2.77 -15.08 2.07
N ASP A 143 -1.53 -14.95 2.54
CA ASP A 143 -1.21 -14.75 3.96
C ASP A 143 -1.90 -13.50 4.53
N ILE A 144 -1.84 -12.38 3.82
CA ILE A 144 -2.51 -11.13 4.24
C ILE A 144 -4.03 -11.34 4.26
N LYS A 145 -4.59 -11.99 3.24
CA LYS A 145 -6.04 -12.25 3.17
C LYS A 145 -6.49 -13.13 4.33
N GLN A 146 -5.73 -14.18 4.65
CA GLN A 146 -6.02 -15.06 5.78
C GLN A 146 -5.91 -14.32 7.10
N ALA A 147 -4.85 -13.54 7.32
CA ALA A 147 -4.67 -12.75 8.54
C ALA A 147 -5.80 -11.74 8.78
N VAL A 148 -6.27 -11.07 7.72
CA VAL A 148 -7.40 -10.14 7.82
C VAL A 148 -8.71 -10.88 8.09
N ALA A 149 -8.93 -12.05 7.46
CA ALA A 149 -10.11 -12.86 7.70
C ALA A 149 -10.16 -13.40 9.13
N SER A 150 -9.03 -13.88 9.67
CA SER A 150 -8.95 -14.36 11.05
C SER A 150 -9.17 -13.22 12.06
N GLN A 151 -8.60 -12.04 11.81
CA GLN A 151 -8.84 -10.86 12.67
C GLN A 151 -10.32 -10.48 12.71
N ARG A 152 -11.00 -10.42 11.56
CA ARG A 152 -12.43 -10.11 11.50
C ARG A 152 -13.28 -11.15 12.23
N ALA A 153 -12.95 -12.43 12.09
CA ALA A 153 -13.66 -13.49 12.81
C ALA A 153 -13.46 -13.38 14.33
N GLN A 154 -12.24 -13.03 14.78
CA GLN A 154 -11.95 -12.78 16.19
C GLN A 154 -12.70 -11.56 16.72
N GLU A 155 -12.74 -10.46 15.95
CA GLU A 155 -13.48 -9.24 16.31
C GLU A 155 -14.99 -9.52 16.43
N GLN A 156 -15.58 -10.24 15.47
CA GLN A 156 -16.99 -10.65 15.55
C GLN A 156 -17.30 -11.51 16.77
N LEU A 157 -16.41 -12.44 17.10
CA LEU A 157 -16.55 -13.26 18.31
C LEU A 157 -16.44 -12.41 19.56
N GLN A 158 -15.49 -11.47 19.60
CA GLN A 158 -15.31 -10.57 20.73
C GLN A 158 -16.51 -9.65 20.93
N ASP A 159 -17.05 -9.07 19.86
CA ASP A 159 -18.28 -8.27 19.89
C ASP A 159 -19.46 -9.07 20.45
N HIS A 160 -19.61 -10.32 20.02
CA HIS A 160 -20.66 -11.20 20.52
C HIS A 160 -20.49 -11.49 22.03
N LEU A 161 -19.27 -11.74 22.49
CA LEU A 161 -18.97 -11.97 23.90
C LEU A 161 -19.26 -10.72 24.75
N VAL A 162 -18.90 -9.53 24.28
CA VAL A 162 -19.19 -8.26 24.96
C VAL A 162 -20.70 -8.06 25.04
N GLN A 163 -21.44 -8.31 23.95
CA GLN A 163 -22.90 -8.20 23.94
C GLN A 163 -23.55 -9.16 24.95
N MET A 164 -23.08 -10.40 25.03
CA MET A 164 -23.57 -11.39 26.00
C MET A 164 -23.26 -10.95 27.45
N GLN A 165 -22.05 -10.43 27.70
CA GLN A 165 -21.66 -9.92 29.01
C GLN A 165 -22.51 -8.71 29.45
N MET A 166 -22.77 -7.78 28.54
CA MET A 166 -23.64 -6.62 28.81
C MET A 166 -25.07 -7.06 29.18
N PHE A 167 -25.61 -8.04 28.47
CA PHE A 167 -26.95 -8.58 28.76
C PHE A 167 -27.00 -9.24 30.14
N GLN A 168 -25.97 -10.02 30.49
CA GLN A 168 -25.87 -10.64 31.82
C GLN A 168 -25.76 -9.59 32.93
N GLN A 169 -24.97 -8.54 32.73
CA GLN A 169 -24.82 -7.46 33.70
C GLN A 169 -26.14 -6.70 33.92
N MET A 170 -26.90 -6.44 32.85
CA MET A 170 -28.21 -5.80 32.94
C MET A 170 -29.20 -6.66 33.74
N GLN A 171 -29.24 -7.97 33.49
CA GLN A 171 -30.07 -8.89 34.26
C GLN A 171 -29.68 -8.92 35.76
N ALA A 172 -28.38 -8.98 36.06
CA ALA A 172 -27.90 -8.96 37.44
C ALA A 172 -28.30 -7.66 38.16
N SER A 173 -28.19 -6.52 37.48
CA SER A 173 -28.63 -5.22 38.02
C SER A 173 -30.14 -5.21 38.32
N MET A 174 -30.96 -5.74 37.40
CA MET A 174 -32.41 -5.86 37.61
C MET A 174 -32.76 -6.79 38.77
N MET A 175 -32.04 -7.91 38.94
CA MET A 175 -32.24 -8.82 40.07
C MET A 175 -31.93 -8.13 41.40
N VAL A 176 -30.81 -7.39 41.49
CA VAL A 176 -30.45 -6.63 42.69
C VAL A 176 -31.49 -5.55 43.00
N ALA A 177 -31.96 -4.83 41.99
CA ALA A 177 -33.01 -3.81 42.17
C ALA A 177 -34.32 -4.42 42.71
N ASN A 178 -34.72 -5.57 42.18
CA ASN A 178 -35.91 -6.28 42.65
C ASN A 178 -35.72 -6.77 44.11
N MET A 179 -34.56 -7.33 44.45
CA MET A 179 -34.25 -7.73 45.83
C MET A 179 -34.34 -6.56 46.82
N VAL A 180 -33.83 -5.38 46.43
CA VAL A 180 -33.90 -4.16 47.23
C VAL A 180 -35.33 -3.64 47.38
N GLN A 181 -36.18 -3.79 46.37
CA GLN A 181 -37.60 -3.44 46.45
C GLN A 181 -38.37 -4.39 47.38
N MET A 182 -38.12 -5.69 47.30
CA MET A 182 -38.79 -6.67 48.17
C MET A 182 -38.44 -6.49 49.65
N SER A 183 -37.19 -6.15 49.97
CA SER A 183 -36.79 -5.89 51.37
C SER A 183 -37.46 -4.64 51.96
N GLN A 184 -37.71 -3.62 51.14
CA GLN A 184 -38.40 -2.40 51.56
C GLN A 184 -39.91 -2.63 51.80
N ALA A 185 -40.53 -3.50 51.00
CA ALA A 185 -41.95 -3.86 51.18
C ALA A 185 -42.20 -4.64 52.48
N ALA A 186 -41.22 -5.44 52.94
CA ALA A 186 -41.32 -6.20 54.18
C ALA A 186 -41.22 -5.34 55.47
N PHE A 187 -40.75 -4.08 55.35
CA PHE A 187 -40.51 -3.17 56.49
C PHE A 187 -41.61 -2.11 56.68
N GLN A 188 -42.82 -2.33 56.13
CA GLN A 188 -43.94 -1.42 56.36
C GLN A 188 -44.50 -1.62 57.79
N PRO A 189 -44.58 -0.58 58.64
CA PRO A 189 -45.11 -0.71 59.99
C PRO A 189 -46.62 -1.00 59.94
N PHE A 190 -47.05 -2.08 60.60
CA PHE A 190 -48.46 -2.39 60.83
C PHE A 190 -49.03 -1.34 61.81
N SER A 191 -49.86 -0.44 61.30
CA SER A 191 -50.52 0.60 62.08
C SER A 191 -51.88 0.15 62.60
#